data_AF-A0AAD4X5V3-F1
#
_entry.id   AF-A0AAD4X5V3-F1
#
_cell.length_a   1.000
_cell.length_b   1.000
_cell.length_c   1.000
_cell.angle_alpha   90.00
_cell.angle_beta   90.00
_cell.angle_gamma   90.00
#
_symmetry.space_group_name_H-M   'P 1'
#
loop_
_entity.id
_entity.type
_entity.pdbx_description
1 polymer ?
#
loop_
_entity_poly.entity_id
_entity_poly.type
_entity_poly.pdbx_seq_one_letter_code
_entity_poly.pdbx_strand_id
1 'polypeptide(L)'
;MEKLQTHESAERSRGCVPNRRTKDYYVSNGIRLLVVLIVIIYTANTTNALPSASYPSVDFIILHNATEIGAFCLDGSEPGYYFSKGFGSGSDNWLIHIE
;
A
#
# COMPACT_ATOMS: atom_id res chain seq x y z
N MET A 1 77.29 -26.19 -36.44
CA MET A 1 77.72 -26.72 -35.14
C MET A 1 77.63 -25.57 -34.16
N GLU A 2 76.87 -25.57 -33.08
CA GLU A 2 75.89 -26.49 -32.51
C GLU A 2 75.15 -25.65 -31.46
N LYS A 3 73.87 -25.94 -31.24
CA LYS A 3 73.01 -25.26 -30.28
C LYS A 3 73.48 -25.57 -28.86
N LEU A 4 73.29 -24.64 -27.91
CA LEU A 4 72.87 -25.06 -26.56
C LEU A 4 71.97 -23.99 -25.93
N GLN A 5 70.70 -24.39 -25.76
CA GLN A 5 69.66 -23.69 -25.03
C GLN A 5 69.91 -23.87 -23.53
N THR A 6 69.87 -22.77 -22.77
CA THR A 6 69.56 -22.81 -21.34
C THR A 6 68.17 -22.24 -21.16
N HIS A 7 67.20 -23.14 -20.96
CA HIS A 7 65.84 -22.81 -20.53
C HIS A 7 65.89 -22.47 -19.05
N GLU A 8 65.84 -21.17 -18.71
CA GLU A 8 65.59 -20.73 -17.35
C GLU A 8 64.07 -20.56 -17.16
N SER A 9 63.52 -21.47 -16.38
CA SER A 9 62.11 -21.56 -16.04
C SER A 9 61.69 -20.33 -15.22
N ALA A 10 61.12 -19.33 -15.89
CA ALA A 10 60.53 -18.16 -15.24
C ALA A 10 59.33 -18.60 -14.38
N GLU A 11 59.56 -18.51 -13.08
CA GLU A 11 58.65 -18.81 -11.98
C GLU A 11 57.33 -18.05 -12.15
N ARG A 12 56.23 -18.79 -12.36
CA ARG A 12 54.87 -18.26 -12.45
C ARG A 12 54.50 -17.65 -11.10
N SER A 13 54.71 -16.34 -11.00
CA SER A 13 54.40 -15.53 -9.83
C SER A 13 52.92 -15.67 -9.50
N ARG A 14 52.60 -16.44 -8.45
CA ARG A 14 51.26 -16.44 -7.86
C ARG A 14 51.08 -15.08 -7.20
N GLY A 15 50.57 -14.12 -7.97
CA GLY A 15 50.08 -12.87 -7.41
C GLY A 15 49.05 -13.19 -6.33
N CYS A 16 49.24 -12.65 -5.13
CA CYS A 16 48.19 -12.62 -4.12
C CYS A 16 46.98 -11.93 -4.74
N VAL A 17 45.90 -12.68 -4.98
CA VAL A 17 44.61 -12.09 -5.34
C VAL A 17 44.12 -11.36 -4.09
N PRO A 18 44.03 -10.02 -4.09
CA PRO A 18 43.47 -9.31 -2.95
C PRO A 18 42.01 -9.74 -2.79
N ASN A 19 41.63 -10.06 -1.56
CA ASN A 19 40.31 -10.56 -1.21
C ASN A 19 39.22 -9.52 -1.61
N ARG A 20 38.62 -9.69 -2.79
CA ARG A 20 37.56 -8.83 -3.35
C ARG A 20 36.20 -9.04 -2.66
N ARG A 21 36.08 -10.00 -1.74
CA ARG A 21 34.79 -10.49 -1.22
C ARG A 21 34.10 -9.53 -0.23
N THR A 22 34.83 -8.62 0.43
CA THR A 22 34.25 -7.67 1.41
C THR A 22 33.72 -6.38 0.77
N LYS A 23 34.26 -5.96 -0.39
CA LYS A 23 33.79 -4.76 -1.10
C LYS A 23 32.39 -5.00 -1.70
N ASP A 24 32.13 -6.23 -2.12
CA ASP A 24 30.84 -6.63 -2.71
C ASP A 24 29.72 -6.62 -1.66
N TYR A 25 30.04 -6.85 -0.38
CA TYR A 25 29.09 -6.80 0.73
C TYR A 25 28.61 -5.36 1.02
N TYR A 26 29.53 -4.38 1.04
CA TYR A 26 29.18 -2.97 1.22
C TYR A 26 28.40 -2.41 0.03
N VAL A 27 28.76 -2.81 -1.19
CA VAL A 27 28.06 -2.38 -2.41
C VAL A 27 26.66 -2.99 -2.48
N SER A 28 26.51 -4.30 -2.22
CA SER A 28 25.21 -4.99 -2.27
C SER A 28 24.24 -4.50 -1.19
N ASN A 29 24.69 -4.40 0.07
CA ASN A 29 23.85 -3.91 1.16
C ASN A 29 23.58 -2.41 1.03
N GLY A 30 24.54 -1.64 0.50
CA GLY A 30 24.36 -0.21 0.22
C GLY A 30 23.31 0.04 -0.87
N ILE A 31 23.31 -0.74 -1.95
CA ILE A 31 22.29 -0.66 -3.01
C ILE A 31 20.92 -1.08 -2.46
N ARG A 32 20.83 -2.14 -1.67
CA ARG A 32 19.57 -2.57 -1.04
C ARG A 32 18.99 -1.48 -0.13
N LEU A 33 19.82 -0.86 0.70
CA LEU A 33 19.40 0.25 1.57
C LEU A 33 18.97 1.47 0.75
N LEU A 34 19.71 1.81 -0.31
CA LEU A 34 19.39 2.95 -1.17
C LEU A 34 18.06 2.73 -1.92
N VAL A 35 17.81 1.53 -2.43
CA VAL A 35 16.53 1.18 -3.07
C VAL A 35 15.38 1.28 -2.07
N VAL A 36 15.56 0.77 -0.84
CA VAL A 36 14.55 0.88 0.23
C VAL A 36 14.27 2.35 0.58
N LEU A 37 15.30 3.17 0.75
CA LEU A 37 15.15 4.59 1.05
C LEU A 37 14.42 5.36 -0.07
N ILE A 38 14.76 5.06 -1.32
CA ILE A 38 14.10 5.64 -2.49
C ILE A 38 12.61 5.27 -2.52
N VAL A 39 12.27 4.00 -2.28
CA VAL A 39 10.87 3.55 -2.20
C VAL A 39 10.13 4.29 -1.08
N ILE A 40 10.74 4.41 0.11
CA ILE A 40 10.14 5.14 1.24
C ILE A 40 9.86 6.59 0.87
N ILE A 41 10.82 7.29 0.25
CA ILE A 41 10.66 8.69 -0.19
C ILE A 41 9.50 8.81 -1.20
N TYR A 42 9.44 7.94 -2.22
CA TYR A 42 8.36 7.96 -3.21
C TYR A 42 6.98 7.67 -2.60
N THR A 43 6.89 6.71 -1.67
CA THR A 43 5.64 6.40 -0.98
C THR A 43 5.18 7.53 -0.05
N ALA A 44 6.09 8.15 0.70
CA ALA A 44 5.78 9.26 1.62
C ALA A 44 5.31 10.52 0.86
N ASN A 45 5.86 10.78 -0.32
CA ASN A 45 5.40 11.87 -1.18
C ASN A 45 3.98 11.63 -1.72
N THR A 46 3.56 10.36 -1.81
CA THR A 46 2.24 9.94 -2.33
C THR A 46 1.17 9.89 -1.22
N THR A 47 1.55 9.75 0.05
CA THR A 47 0.60 9.69 1.18
C THR A 47 0.00 11.04 1.59
N ASN A 48 0.49 12.17 1.07
CA ASN A 48 -0.07 13.50 1.37
C ASN A 48 -1.43 13.76 0.69
N ALA A 49 -1.90 12.84 -0.15
CA ALA A 49 -3.16 12.94 -0.86
C ALA A 49 -4.12 11.79 -0.52
N LEU A 50 -4.03 11.21 0.69
CA LEU A 50 -5.11 10.34 1.15
C LEU A 50 -6.35 11.22 1.37
N PRO A 51 -7.43 11.07 0.59
CA PRO A 51 -8.67 11.72 0.94
C PRO A 51 -9.03 11.22 2.34
N SER A 52 -9.21 12.14 3.28
CA SER A 52 -9.95 11.81 4.50
C SER A 52 -11.24 11.17 4.01
N ALA A 53 -11.44 9.89 4.32
CA ALA A 53 -12.64 9.17 3.95
C ALA A 53 -13.80 9.81 4.73
N SER A 54 -14.33 10.90 4.21
CA SER A 54 -15.55 11.52 4.66
C SER A 54 -16.66 10.62 4.17
N TYR A 55 -17.05 9.67 5.03
CA TYR A 55 -18.28 8.94 4.81
C TYR A 55 -19.42 9.96 4.87
N PRO A 56 -20.31 10.00 3.86
CA PRO A 56 -21.48 10.84 3.94
C PRO A 56 -22.28 10.40 5.17
N SER A 57 -22.42 11.30 6.15
CA SER A 57 -23.34 11.10 7.26
C SER A 57 -24.75 11.06 6.69
N VAL A 58 -25.46 9.96 6.92
CA VAL A 58 -26.86 9.83 6.53
C VAL A 58 -27.72 10.17 7.74
N ASP A 59 -28.68 11.05 7.55
CA ASP A 59 -29.56 11.49 8.63
C ASP A 59 -30.58 10.39 8.97
N PHE A 60 -30.80 10.19 10.27
CA PHE A 60 -31.87 9.34 10.78
C PHE A 60 -33.17 10.15 10.86
N ILE A 61 -34.22 9.64 10.23
CA ILE A 61 -35.52 10.30 10.12
C ILE A 61 -36.55 9.47 10.86
N ILE A 62 -37.17 10.06 11.88
CA ILE A 62 -38.31 9.47 12.59
C ILE A 62 -39.53 9.45 11.66
N LEU A 63 -40.27 8.34 11.66
CA LEU A 63 -41.48 8.21 10.87
C LEU A 63 -42.59 9.09 11.46
N HIS A 64 -42.98 10.13 10.73
CA HIS A 64 -44.06 11.02 11.14
C HIS A 64 -45.39 10.27 11.30
N ASN A 65 -46.15 10.65 12.33
CA ASN A 65 -47.46 10.09 12.69
C ASN A 65 -47.44 8.58 12.98
N ALA A 66 -46.26 7.97 13.21
CA ALA A 66 -46.16 6.56 13.56
C ALA A 66 -46.99 6.23 14.81
N THR A 67 -46.95 7.10 15.82
CA THR A 67 -47.74 6.99 17.05
C THR A 67 -49.24 7.06 16.81
N GLU A 68 -49.72 7.90 15.88
CA GLU A 68 -51.14 8.03 15.54
C GLU A 68 -51.72 6.76 14.91
N ILE A 69 -50.89 6.02 14.16
CA ILE A 69 -51.28 4.76 13.51
C ILE A 69 -50.91 3.50 14.32
N GLY A 70 -50.36 3.67 15.53
CA GLY A 70 -49.97 2.56 16.39
C GLY A 70 -48.71 1.80 15.96
N ALA A 71 -47.84 2.43 15.17
CA ALA A 71 -46.56 1.85 14.76
C ALA A 71 -45.47 2.17 15.80
N PHE A 72 -44.89 1.11 16.38
CA PHE A 72 -43.88 1.20 17.43
C PHE A 72 -42.80 0.13 17.27
N CYS A 73 -41.60 0.43 17.76
CA CYS A 73 -40.55 -0.55 18.00
C CYS A 73 -40.90 -1.44 19.22
N LEU A 74 -40.11 -2.50 19.44
CA LEU A 74 -40.32 -3.42 20.57
C LEU A 74 -40.17 -2.76 21.95
N ASP A 75 -39.46 -1.64 22.03
CA ASP A 75 -39.27 -0.84 23.24
C ASP A 75 -40.29 0.31 23.39
N GLY A 76 -41.23 0.44 22.44
CA GLY A 76 -42.24 1.51 22.44
C GLY A 76 -41.76 2.85 21.86
N SER A 77 -40.55 2.92 21.30
CA SER A 77 -40.08 4.10 20.57
C SER A 77 -40.71 4.22 19.18
N GLU A 78 -40.63 5.42 18.59
CA GLU A 78 -41.06 5.67 17.21
C GLU A 78 -40.08 5.05 16.20
N PRO A 79 -40.56 4.30 15.19
CA PRO A 79 -39.70 3.77 14.15
C PRO A 79 -39.13 4.90 13.27
N GLY A 80 -38.05 4.61 12.54
CA GLY A 80 -37.42 5.56 11.63
C GLY A 80 -36.60 4.89 10.53
N TYR A 81 -36.03 5.68 9.63
CA TYR A 81 -35.21 5.22 8.51
C TYR A 81 -34.06 6.17 8.22
N TYR A 82 -33.01 5.65 7.58
CA TYR A 82 -31.93 6.44 7.00
C TYR A 82 -32.24 6.75 5.54
N PHE A 83 -32.00 7.99 5.10
CA PHE A 83 -32.26 8.39 3.72
C PHE A 83 -31.07 9.08 3.07
N SER A 84 -30.62 8.52 1.95
CA SER A 84 -29.61 9.12 1.09
C SER A 84 -30.16 9.23 -0.33
N LYS A 85 -30.12 10.45 -0.89
CA LYS A 85 -30.62 10.71 -2.25
C LYS A 85 -29.66 10.13 -3.29
N GLY A 86 -30.19 9.30 -4.19
CA GLY A 86 -29.44 8.80 -5.35
C GLY A 86 -28.95 9.93 -6.27
N PHE A 87 -27.87 9.68 -7.00
CA PHE A 87 -27.25 10.63 -7.94
C PHE A 87 -26.96 9.97 -9.29
N GLY A 88 -26.78 10.80 -10.32
CA GLY A 88 -26.47 10.33 -11.68
C GLY A 88 -27.54 9.36 -12.20
N SER A 89 -27.12 8.20 -12.69
CA SER A 89 -28.03 7.13 -13.14
C SER A 89 -28.86 6.49 -12.02
N GLY A 90 -28.51 6.73 -10.75
CA GLY A 90 -29.22 6.22 -9.58
C GLY A 90 -30.33 7.14 -9.05
N SER A 91 -30.59 8.30 -9.65
CA SER A 91 -31.53 9.29 -9.10
C SER A 91 -32.98 8.80 -9.00
N ASP A 92 -33.37 7.88 -9.90
CA ASP A 92 -34.72 7.33 -10.00
C ASP A 92 -34.80 5.86 -9.56
N ASN A 93 -33.70 5.33 -9.01
CA ASN A 93 -33.61 3.96 -8.52
C ASN A 93 -33.69 3.93 -7.00
N TRP A 94 -34.42 2.96 -6.46
CA TRP A 94 -34.60 2.79 -5.01
C TRP A 94 -33.88 1.55 -4.52
N LEU A 95 -33.10 1.69 -3.44
CA LEU A 95 -32.52 0.59 -2.69
C LEU A 95 -33.09 0.65 -1.27
N ILE A 96 -33.72 -0.44 -0.84
CA ILE A 96 -34.29 -0.57 0.50
C ILE A 96 -33.50 -1.65 1.23
N HIS A 97 -32.93 -1.29 2.38
CA HIS A 97 -32.24 -2.21 3.27
C HIS A 97 -33.07 -2.36 4.55
N ILE A 98 -33.27 -3.60 4.99
CA ILE A 98 -34.01 -3.95 6.20
C ILE A 98 -33.02 -4.76 7.05
N GLU A 99 -32.84 -4.35 8.30
CA GLU A 99 -31.98 -5.00 9.30
C GLU A 99 -32.73 -6.07 10.10
#